data_AF-E8UW46-F1
#
_entry.id   AF-E8UW46-F1
#
_cell.length_a   1.000
_cell.length_b   1.000
_cell.length_c   1.000
_cell.angle_alpha   90.00
_cell.angle_beta   90.00
_cell.angle_gamma   90.00
#
_symmetry.space_group_name_H-M   'P 1'
#
loop_
_entity.id
_entity.type
_entity.pdbx_description
1 polymer ?
#
loop_
_entity_poly.entity_id
_entity_poly.type
_entity_poly.pdbx_seq_one_letter_code
_entity_poly.pdbx_strand_id
1 'polypeptide(L)'
;MFTVNATDARNKWSDFINSVIREKPKIIKRTKDYIFVSNLEMAKEMLKIYTFTANIFKEEDGSVTISLNEIDIVTNGKDEEEALNRLVNDLIEYAEDFYNDFQYWYSAPNRKKHLPYILNVLLQDSHEGVKKLIKCQRGEN
;
A
#
# COMPACT_ATOMS: atom_id res chain seq x y z
N MET A 1 1.20 -6.37 -26.57
CA MET A 1 1.17 -6.84 -25.17
C MET A 1 1.04 -8.36 -25.19
N PHE A 2 1.90 -9.10 -24.47
CA PHE A 2 1.78 -10.55 -24.37
C PHE A 2 0.61 -10.87 -23.44
N THR A 3 -0.48 -11.43 -23.98
CA THR A 3 -1.71 -11.72 -23.22
C THR A 3 -2.15 -13.17 -23.35
N VAL A 4 -2.78 -13.71 -22.32
CA VAL A 4 -3.47 -15.01 -22.32
C VAL A 4 -4.97 -14.75 -22.43
N ASN A 5 -5.70 -15.49 -23.28
CA ASN A 5 -7.15 -15.37 -23.35
C ASN A 5 -7.78 -15.87 -22.03
N ALA A 6 -8.82 -15.20 -21.51
CA ALA A 6 -9.52 -15.62 -20.30
C ALA A 6 -10.04 -17.06 -20.36
N THR A 7 -10.50 -17.53 -21.54
CA THR A 7 -10.95 -18.90 -21.74
C THR A 7 -9.80 -19.89 -21.60
N ASP A 8 -8.62 -19.57 -22.15
CA ASP A 8 -7.44 -20.44 -22.06
C ASP A 8 -6.91 -20.51 -20.64
N ALA A 9 -6.84 -19.36 -19.96
CA ALA A 9 -6.46 -19.29 -18.55
C ALA A 9 -7.41 -20.13 -17.68
N ARG A 10 -8.72 -20.07 -17.94
CA ARG A 10 -9.72 -20.89 -17.22
C ARG A 10 -9.56 -22.38 -17.52
N ASN A 11 -9.40 -22.76 -18.78
CA ASN A 11 -9.29 -24.16 -19.18
C ASN A 11 -7.99 -24.82 -18.68
N LYS A 12 -6.95 -24.02 -18.43
CA LYS A 12 -5.63 -24.46 -17.92
C LYS A 12 -5.28 -23.77 -16.61
N TRP A 13 -6.24 -23.63 -15.70
CA TRP A 13 -6.11 -22.78 -14.51
C TRP A 13 -4.90 -23.12 -13.65
N SER A 14 -4.68 -24.41 -13.35
CA SER A 14 -3.54 -24.84 -12.54
C SER A 14 -2.20 -24.50 -13.19
N ASP A 15 -2.04 -24.76 -14.49
CA ASP A 15 -0.82 -24.43 -15.24
C ASP A 15 -0.61 -22.92 -15.32
N PHE A 16 -1.68 -22.17 -15.55
CA PHE A 16 -1.66 -20.71 -15.57
C PHE A 16 -1.17 -20.16 -14.22
N ILE A 17 -1.76 -20.58 -13.10
CA ILE A 17 -1.35 -20.15 -11.76
C ILE A 17 0.09 -20.56 -11.45
N ASN A 18 0.48 -21.80 -11.73
CA ASN A 18 1.86 -22.27 -11.53
C ASN A 18 2.86 -21.39 -12.29
N SER A 19 2.53 -21.00 -13.52
CA SER A 19 3.38 -20.13 -14.31
C SER A 19 3.45 -18.69 -13.81
N VAL A 20 2.38 -18.16 -13.20
CA VAL A 20 2.43 -16.84 -12.53
C VAL A 20 3.28 -16.90 -11.26
N ILE A 21 3.15 -17.97 -10.48
CA ILE A 21 3.89 -18.15 -9.24
C ILE A 21 5.39 -18.33 -9.50
N ARG A 22 5.75 -19.17 -10.48
CA ARG A 22 7.14 -19.66 -10.67
C ARG A 22 7.92 -18.90 -11.74
N GLU A 23 7.26 -18.16 -12.63
CA GLU A 23 7.93 -17.49 -13.75
C GLU A 23 7.81 -15.97 -13.65
N LYS A 24 6.63 -15.42 -13.95
CA LYS A 24 6.44 -13.96 -14.09
C LYS A 24 4.96 -13.56 -14.05
N PRO A 25 4.65 -12.27 -13.79
CA PRO A 25 3.29 -11.78 -13.90
C PRO A 25 2.74 -11.93 -15.33
N LYS A 26 1.45 -12.18 -15.44
CA LYS A 26 0.77 -12.39 -16.73
C LYS A 26 -0.46 -11.50 -16.84
N ILE A 27 -0.86 -11.24 -18.09
CA ILE A 27 -2.02 -10.42 -18.40
C ILE A 27 -3.08 -11.30 -19.07
N ILE A 28 -4.24 -11.40 -18.44
CA ILE A 28 -5.42 -12.06 -19.00
C ILE A 28 -6.21 -11.02 -19.80
N LYS A 29 -6.55 -11.35 -21.05
CA LYS A 29 -7.47 -10.56 -21.87
C LYS A 29 -8.89 -11.16 -21.79
N ARG A 30 -9.86 -10.36 -21.35
CA ARG A 30 -11.29 -10.71 -21.34
C ARG A 30 -12.07 -9.69 -22.18
N THR A 31 -12.41 -10.06 -23.41
CA THR A 31 -13.10 -9.17 -24.36
C THR A 31 -12.31 -7.88 -24.60
N LYS A 32 -12.70 -6.75 -23.98
CA LYS A 32 -12.02 -5.44 -24.07
C LYS A 32 -11.18 -5.11 -22.83
N ASP A 33 -11.26 -5.93 -21.78
CA ASP A 33 -10.60 -5.70 -20.50
C ASP A 33 -9.31 -6.52 -20.37
N TYR A 34 -8.42 -6.02 -19.51
CA TYR A 34 -7.13 -6.62 -19.19
C TYR A 34 -7.00 -6.78 -17.69
N ILE A 35 -6.61 -7.96 -17.25
CA ILE A 35 -6.37 -8.29 -15.84
C ILE A 35 -4.90 -8.63 -15.69
N PHE A 36 -4.21 -7.89 -14.83
CA PHE A 36 -2.84 -8.20 -14.46
C PHE A 36 -2.85 -9.16 -13.26
N VAL A 37 -2.08 -10.25 -13.34
CA VAL A 37 -1.99 -11.27 -12.30
C VAL A 37 -0.54 -11.45 -11.92
N SER A 38 -0.24 -11.35 -10.63
CA SER A 38 1.09 -11.46 -10.05
C SER A 38 1.03 -12.31 -8.79
N ASN A 39 2.14 -12.96 -8.45
CA ASN A 39 2.32 -13.47 -7.10
C ASN A 39 2.60 -12.30 -6.12
N LEU A 40 2.56 -12.60 -4.82
CA LEU A 40 2.72 -11.58 -3.78
C LEU A 40 4.14 -10.99 -3.73
N GLU A 41 5.17 -11.79 -3.94
CA GLU A 41 6.57 -11.35 -3.91
C GLU A 41 6.85 -10.30 -5.00
N MET A 42 6.45 -10.58 -6.23
CA MET A 42 6.57 -9.65 -7.35
C MET A 42 5.70 -8.40 -7.13
N ALA A 43 4.52 -8.54 -6.50
CA ALA A 43 3.67 -7.41 -6.13
C ALA A 43 4.36 -6.49 -5.11
N LYS A 44 4.95 -7.04 -4.05
CA LYS A 44 5.76 -6.31 -3.06
C LYS A 44 6.93 -5.59 -3.75
N GLU A 45 7.62 -6.25 -4.67
CA GLU A 45 8.74 -5.67 -5.44
C GLU A 45 8.31 -4.48 -6.31
N MET A 46 7.16 -4.56 -6.98
CA MET A 46 6.61 -3.43 -7.75
C MET A 46 6.20 -2.25 -6.84
N LEU A 47 5.78 -2.54 -5.61
CA LEU A 47 5.29 -1.54 -4.67
C LEU A 47 6.38 -0.95 -3.77
N LYS A 48 7.60 -1.49 -3.79
CA LYS A 48 8.69 -1.11 -2.87
C LYS A 48 9.06 0.37 -2.85
N ILE A 49 8.78 1.09 -3.94
CA ILE A 49 9.09 2.52 -4.06
C ILE A 49 8.06 3.42 -3.36
N TYR A 50 6.87 2.90 -3.06
CA TYR A 50 5.80 3.64 -2.41
C TYR A 50 5.99 3.58 -0.89
N THR A 51 6.93 4.38 -0.42
CA THR A 51 7.23 4.61 1.01
C THR A 51 6.66 5.96 1.44
N PHE A 52 6.35 6.10 2.72
CA PHE A 52 5.93 7.37 3.30
C PHE A 52 7.13 8.18 3.75
N THR A 53 7.04 9.49 3.65
CA THR A 53 7.93 10.42 4.32
C THR A 53 7.14 11.14 5.41
N ALA A 54 7.76 11.29 6.58
CA ALA A 54 7.11 11.82 7.76
C ALA A 54 7.86 13.04 8.29
N ASN A 55 7.12 14.11 8.57
CA ASN A 55 7.60 15.27 9.32
C ASN A 55 7.27 15.06 10.79
N ILE A 56 8.26 15.30 11.66
CA ILE A 56 8.13 15.16 13.11
C ILE A 56 8.21 16.53 13.76
N PHE A 57 7.20 16.88 14.55
CA PHE A 57 7.11 18.12 15.31
C PHE A 57 7.14 17.80 16.80
N LYS A 58 7.97 18.52 17.54
CA LYS A 58 8.01 18.45 19.01
C LYS A 58 7.21 19.61 19.56
N GLU A 59 6.23 19.29 20.39
CA GLU A 59 5.34 20.27 21.00
C GLU A 59 5.92 20.80 22.33
N GLU A 60 5.41 21.93 22.82
CA GLU A 60 5.88 22.58 24.06
C GLU A 60 5.66 21.71 25.31
N ASP A 61 4.63 20.86 25.31
CA ASP A 61 4.30 19.94 26.40
C ASP A 61 5.13 18.64 26.39
N GLY A 62 6.04 18.51 25.43
CA GLY A 62 6.88 17.33 25.22
C GLY A 62 6.24 16.24 24.37
N SER A 63 4.98 16.39 23.95
CA SER A 63 4.35 15.49 22.99
C SER A 63 4.97 15.63 21.60
N VAL A 64 4.73 14.63 20.76
CA VAL A 64 5.26 14.55 19.40
C VAL A 64 4.12 14.35 18.42
N THR A 65 4.07 15.21 17.41
CA THR A 65 3.15 15.10 16.28
C THR A 65 3.90 14.62 15.04
N ILE A 66 3.38 13.60 14.37
CA ILE A 66 3.93 13.06 13.11
C ILE A 66 2.90 13.23 12.00
N SER A 67 3.32 13.82 10.88
CA SER A 67 2.50 14.03 9.68
C SER A 67 3.12 13.35 8.48
N LEU A 68 2.33 12.59 7.71
CA LEU A 68 2.77 12.04 6.44
C LEU A 68 2.64 13.05 5.30
N ASN A 69 3.54 12.99 4.32
CA ASN A 69 3.52 13.88 3.17
C ASN A 69 2.67 13.32 2.01
N GLU A 70 2.57 12.00 1.88
CA GLU A 70 1.92 11.34 0.76
C GLU A 70 0.43 11.13 0.96
N ILE A 71 -0.03 11.06 2.21
CA ILE A 71 -1.42 10.82 2.61
C ILE A 71 -1.76 11.72 3.81
N ASP A 72 -2.99 12.22 3.87
CA ASP A 72 -3.49 13.11 4.93
C ASP A 72 -3.73 12.36 6.26
N ILE A 73 -2.67 11.82 6.86
CA ILE A 73 -2.68 11.22 8.20
C ILE A 73 -1.70 12.00 9.08
N VAL A 74 -2.22 12.43 10.23
CA VAL A 74 -1.50 13.14 11.27
C VAL A 74 -1.85 12.51 12.59
N THR A 75 -0.84 12.21 13.40
CA THR A 75 -1.01 11.53 14.67
C THR A 75 -0.14 12.18 15.75
N ASN A 76 -0.68 12.34 16.96
CA ASN A 76 0.06 12.84 18.13
C ASN A 76 0.18 11.75 19.20
N GLY A 77 1.31 11.72 19.89
CA GLY A 77 1.59 10.85 21.03
C GLY A 77 2.45 11.54 22.08
N LYS A 78 2.52 10.98 23.29
CA LYS A 78 3.28 11.59 24.41
C LYS A 78 4.79 11.67 24.14
N ASP A 79 5.27 10.85 23.22
CA ASP A 79 6.64 10.75 22.76
C ASP A 79 6.66 10.22 21.31
N GLU A 80 7.84 10.20 20.68
CA GLU A 80 8.01 9.78 19.28
C GLU A 80 7.63 8.31 19.05
N GLU A 81 7.86 7.43 20.04
CA GLU A 81 7.54 6.01 19.92
C GLU A 81 6.03 5.78 19.92
N GLU A 82 5.30 6.42 20.85
CA GLU A 82 3.85 6.35 20.89
C GLU A 82 3.23 6.96 19.63
N ALA A 83 3.70 8.14 19.21
CA ALA A 83 3.19 8.80 18.02
C ALA A 83 3.38 7.93 16.77
N LEU A 84 4.54 7.27 16.62
CA LEU A 84 4.83 6.38 15.50
C LEU A 84 4.00 5.09 15.54
N ASN A 85 3.80 4.49 16.72
CA ASN A 85 2.97 3.31 16.85
C ASN A 85 1.49 3.61 16.53
N ARG A 86 0.98 4.75 16.99
CA ARG A 86 -0.37 5.22 16.63
C ARG A 86 -0.47 5.49 15.12
N LEU A 87 0.52 6.16 14.53
CA LEU A 87 0.56 6.41 13.09
C LEU A 87 0.50 5.13 12.26
N VAL A 88 1.21 4.08 12.68
CA VAL A 88 1.15 2.76 12.04
C VAL A 88 -0.25 2.16 12.12
N ASN A 89 -0.93 2.28 13.27
CA ASN A 89 -2.31 1.80 13.41
C ASN A 89 -3.27 2.59 12.51
N ASP A 90 -3.18 3.93 12.51
CA ASP A 90 -4.01 4.80 11.68
C ASP A 90 -3.81 4.50 10.18
N LEU A 91 -2.58 4.18 9.77
CA LEU A 91 -2.28 3.75 8.40
C LEU A 91 -2.92 2.42 8.03
N ILE A 92 -2.91 1.44 8.94
CA ILE A 92 -3.53 0.13 8.73
C ILE A 92 -5.04 0.29 8.63
N GLU A 93 -5.65 1.00 9.58
CA GLU A 93 -7.09 1.29 9.59
C GLU A 93 -7.53 2.02 8.32
N TYR A 94 -6.81 3.08 7.93
CA TYR A 94 -7.08 3.79 6.68
C TYR A 94 -6.93 2.89 5.44
N ALA A 95 -5.96 1.98 5.43
CA ALA A 95 -5.76 1.06 4.32
C ALA A 95 -6.89 0.03 4.20
N GLU A 96 -7.37 -0.48 5.34
CA GLU A 96 -8.51 -1.40 5.41
C GLU A 96 -9.81 -0.70 4.99
N ASP A 97 -10.08 0.50 5.50
CA ASP A 97 -11.23 1.31 5.11
C ASP A 97 -11.23 1.66 3.62
N PHE A 98 -10.06 2.04 3.10
CA PHE A 98 -9.89 2.32 1.67
C PHE A 98 -10.27 1.11 0.83
N TYR A 99 -9.86 -0.10 1.24
CA TYR A 99 -10.10 -1.31 0.46
C TYR A 99 -11.52 -1.86 0.64
N ASN A 100 -12.11 -1.69 1.83
CA ASN A 100 -13.48 -2.10 2.14
C ASN A 100 -14.53 -1.25 1.40
N ASP A 101 -14.30 0.07 1.27
CA ASP A 101 -15.13 0.96 0.44
C ASP A 101 -14.37 1.50 -0.78
N PHE A 102 -13.82 0.57 -1.56
CA PHE A 102 -12.93 0.88 -2.68
C PHE A 102 -13.52 1.87 -3.68
N GLN A 103 -14.81 1.75 -4.02
CA GLN A 103 -15.41 2.63 -5.02
C GLN A 103 -15.53 4.07 -4.53
N TYR A 104 -15.91 4.27 -3.27
CA TYR A 104 -15.96 5.59 -2.66
C TYR A 104 -14.57 6.23 -2.65
N TRP A 105 -13.58 5.54 -2.07
CA TRP A 105 -12.24 6.10 -1.91
C TRP A 105 -11.47 6.27 -3.22
N TYR A 106 -11.56 5.30 -4.14
CA TYR A 106 -10.84 5.34 -5.42
C TYR A 106 -11.44 6.35 -6.42
N SER A 107 -12.71 6.70 -6.28
CA SER A 107 -13.36 7.71 -7.13
C SER A 107 -12.99 9.15 -6.76
N ALA A 108 -12.55 9.40 -5.52
CA ALA A 108 -12.13 10.72 -5.07
C ALA A 108 -10.79 11.14 -5.72
N PRO A 109 -10.72 12.27 -6.46
CA PRO A 109 -9.52 12.66 -7.23
C PRO A 109 -8.24 12.77 -6.41
N ASN A 110 -8.33 13.28 -5.18
CA ASN A 110 -7.21 13.45 -4.26
C ASN A 110 -6.78 12.14 -3.57
N ARG A 111 -7.65 11.11 -3.51
CA ARG A 111 -7.38 9.84 -2.84
C ARG A 111 -7.00 8.71 -3.80
N LYS A 112 -7.37 8.81 -5.08
CA LYS A 112 -7.00 7.83 -6.12
C LYS A 112 -5.51 7.50 -6.16
N LYS A 113 -4.65 8.52 -5.95
CA LYS A 113 -3.19 8.39 -5.89
C LYS A 113 -2.68 7.62 -4.66
N HIS A 114 -3.51 7.38 -3.65
CA HIS A 114 -3.14 6.63 -2.44
C HIS A 114 -3.12 5.12 -2.68
N LEU A 115 -3.79 4.61 -3.72
CA LEU A 115 -3.89 3.17 -4.01
C LEU A 115 -2.56 2.39 -3.87
N PRO A 116 -1.43 2.78 -4.51
CA PRO A 116 -0.20 2.01 -4.37
C PRO A 116 0.36 2.00 -2.94
N TYR A 117 0.17 3.08 -2.17
CA TYR A 117 0.56 3.12 -0.76
C TYR A 117 -0.32 2.21 0.10
N ILE A 118 -1.63 2.25 -0.12
CA ILE A 118 -2.61 1.39 0.55
C ILE A 118 -2.31 -0.09 0.29
N LEU A 119 -2.09 -0.46 -0.97
CA LEU A 119 -1.70 -1.83 -1.30
C LEU A 119 -0.37 -2.19 -0.63
N ASN A 120 0.62 -1.30 -0.58
CA ASN A 120 1.88 -1.59 0.07
C ASN A 120 1.71 -1.85 1.58
N VAL A 121 0.82 -1.12 2.26
CA VAL A 121 0.45 -1.34 3.68
C VAL A 121 -0.24 -2.70 3.85
N LEU A 122 -1.29 -2.98 3.08
CA LEU A 122 -2.09 -4.22 3.18
C LEU A 122 -1.28 -5.50 2.90
N LEU A 123 -0.19 -5.39 2.15
CA LEU A 123 0.69 -6.52 1.87
C LEU A 123 1.75 -6.76 2.95
N GLN A 124 1.88 -5.90 3.96
CA GLN A 124 2.82 -6.13 5.06
C GLN A 124 2.31 -7.20 6.03
N ASP A 125 3.21 -8.03 6.51
CA ASP A 125 2.87 -9.16 7.39
C ASP A 125 2.77 -8.77 8.88
N SER A 126 3.13 -7.53 9.23
CA SER A 126 3.11 -7.03 10.60
C SER A 126 3.16 -5.49 10.66
N HIS A 127 2.87 -4.96 11.85
CA HIS A 127 3.03 -3.52 12.15
C HIS A 127 4.48 -3.05 11.92
N GLU A 128 5.46 -3.91 12.22
CA GLU A 128 6.87 -3.61 11.97
C GLU A 128 7.18 -3.53 10.46
N GLY A 129 6.48 -4.31 9.63
CA GLY A 129 6.53 -4.18 8.17
C GLY A 129 6.03 -2.83 7.70
N VAL A 130 4.89 -2.37 8.25
CA VAL A 130 4.31 -1.05 7.94
C VAL A 130 5.22 0.08 8.42
N LYS A 131 5.78 -0.04 9.63
CA LYS A 131 6.74 0.93 10.19
C LYS A 131 7.95 1.14 9.27
N LYS A 132 8.47 0.08 8.65
CA LYS A 132 9.58 0.16 7.67
C LYS A 132 9.23 0.89 6.38
N LEU A 133 7.95 1.08 6.08
CA LEU A 133 7.52 1.91 4.94
C LEU A 133 7.66 3.40 5.24
N ILE A 134 7.83 3.80 6.50
CA ILE A 134 7.88 5.20 6.93
C ILE A 134 9.34 5.65 7.05
N LYS A 135 9.70 6.70 6.32
CA LYS A 135 11.01 7.36 6.38
C LYS A 135 10.86 8.66 7.15
N CYS A 136 11.30 8.67 8.41
CA CYS A 136 11.30 9.87 9.23
C CYS A 136 12.36 10.85 8.73
N GLN A 137 11.93 12.08 8.44
CA GLN A 137 12.82 13.21 8.25
C GLN A 137 12.69 14.09 9.50
N ARG A 138 13.81 14.51 10.10
CA ARG A 138 13.73 15.54 11.14
C ARG A 138 13.29 16.82 10.45
N GLY A 139 12.12 17.34 10.81
CA GLY A 139 11.67 18.64 10.34
C GLY A 139 12.68 19.71 10.73
N GLU A 140 12.98 20.62 9.80
CA GLU A 140 13.65 21.87 10.17
C GLU A 140 12.63 22.71 10.96
N ASN A 141 12.99 23.07 12.20
CA ASN A 141 12.25 24.02 13.03
C ASN A 141 12.38 25.44 12.48
#